data_AF-A0A2V8QYB4-F1
#
_entry.id   AF-A0A2V8QYB4-F1
#
_cell.length_a   1.000
_cell.length_b   1.000
_cell.length_c   1.000
_cell.angle_alpha   90.00
_cell.angle_beta   90.00
_cell.angle_gamma   90.00
#
_symmetry.space_group_name_H-M   'P 1'
#
loop_
_entity.id
_entity.type
_entity.pdbx_description
1 polymer ?
#
loop_
_entity_poly.entity_id
_entity_poly.type
_entity_poly.pdbx_seq_one_letter_code
_entity_poly.pdbx_strand_id
1 'polypeptide(L)'
;MVDDHSKANQDLMQVASAKGLSLPTALDAKHQADVQKLSALSGDKFDKEYVGMMIKDHKEDVAAFQKESAGGADADIKSFAARTLPVVQDHLQMIQRIHDKMALRKSGNLKTTTNANAGAGMGANMNSNMNSNMNSNAGGNMNSNRGKSNKNKNSNTGSNANSNSNM
;
A
#
# COMPACT_ATOMS: atom_id res chain seq x y z
N MET A 1 -1.29 -8.27 6.47
CA MET A 1 -2.67 -8.79 6.24
C MET A 1 -3.22 -9.44 7.49
N VAL A 2 -2.80 -10.64 7.90
CA VAL A 2 -3.31 -11.24 9.16
C VAL A 2 -3.09 -10.32 10.36
N ASP A 3 -1.86 -9.84 10.60
CA ASP A 3 -1.58 -8.93 11.72
C ASP A 3 -2.41 -7.65 11.68
N ASP A 4 -2.56 -7.07 10.50
CA ASP A 4 -3.37 -5.86 10.28
C ASP A 4 -4.86 -6.12 10.56
N HIS A 5 -5.41 -7.25 10.10
CA HIS A 5 -6.78 -7.64 10.38
C HIS A 5 -6.98 -7.97 11.86
N SER A 6 -6.02 -8.63 12.51
CA SER A 6 -6.05 -8.89 13.95
C SER A 6 -6.10 -7.58 14.73
N LYS A 7 -5.27 -6.60 14.36
CA LYS A 7 -5.28 -5.27 14.96
C LYS A 7 -6.59 -4.54 14.69
N ALA A 8 -7.09 -4.55 13.46
CA ALA A 8 -8.36 -3.91 13.12
C ALA A 8 -9.53 -4.53 13.90
N ASN A 9 -9.55 -5.86 14.08
CA ASN A 9 -10.54 -6.54 14.90
C ASN A 9 -10.46 -6.13 16.37
N GLN A 10 -9.25 -6.02 16.93
CA GLN A 10 -9.06 -5.55 18.31
C GLN A 10 -9.56 -4.11 18.50
N ASP A 11 -9.22 -3.22 17.56
CA ASP A 11 -9.70 -1.83 17.57
C ASP A 11 -11.25 -1.79 17.48
N LEU A 12 -11.86 -2.57 16.58
CA LEU A 12 -13.31 -2.61 16.42
C LEU A 12 -14.01 -3.18 17.66
N MET A 13 -13.45 -4.21 18.29
CA MET A 13 -13.96 -4.77 19.53
C MET A 13 -13.98 -3.74 20.67
N GLN A 14 -12.96 -2.88 20.75
CA GLN A 14 -12.92 -1.80 21.74
C GLN A 14 -14.03 -0.77 21.48
N VAL A 15 -14.21 -0.36 20.22
CA VAL A 15 -15.29 0.57 19.84
C VAL A 15 -16.67 -0.02 20.14
N ALA A 16 -16.89 -1.29 19.80
CA ALA A 16 -18.14 -1.99 20.06
C ALA A 16 -18.41 -2.12 21.57
N SER A 17 -17.40 -2.50 22.36
CA SER A 17 -17.51 -2.67 23.81
C SER A 17 -17.85 -1.35 24.50
N ALA A 18 -17.21 -0.24 24.10
CA ALA A 18 -17.51 1.09 24.63
C ALA A 18 -18.96 1.54 24.38
N LYS A 19 -19.61 0.95 23.37
CA LYS A 19 -21.01 1.21 23.00
C LYS A 19 -21.99 0.14 23.50
N GLY A 20 -21.51 -0.86 24.25
CA GLY A 20 -22.34 -1.98 24.72
C GLY A 20 -22.86 -2.89 23.60
N LEU A 21 -22.20 -2.89 22.45
CA LEU A 21 -22.57 -3.74 21.31
C LEU A 21 -21.87 -5.10 21.42
N SER A 22 -22.63 -6.17 21.14
CA SER A 22 -22.09 -7.51 21.01
C SER A 22 -21.78 -7.81 19.56
N LEU A 23 -20.56 -8.29 19.27
CA LEU A 23 -20.16 -8.69 17.93
C LEU A 23 -20.39 -10.20 17.71
N PRO A 24 -20.75 -10.64 16.49
CA PRO A 24 -20.82 -12.05 16.16
C PRO A 24 -19.46 -12.75 16.37
N THR A 25 -19.49 -13.95 16.96
CA THR A 25 -18.30 -14.78 17.22
C THR A 25 -18.16 -15.96 16.26
N ALA A 26 -19.15 -16.16 15.40
CA ALA A 26 -19.19 -17.24 14.41
C ALA A 26 -19.31 -16.67 13.00
N LEU A 27 -18.75 -17.39 12.03
CA LEU A 27 -18.95 -17.11 10.62
C LEU A 27 -20.42 -17.34 10.24
N ASP A 28 -20.95 -16.50 9.36
CA ASP A 28 -22.24 -16.76 8.72
C ASP A 28 -22.15 -17.92 7.71
N ALA A 29 -23.31 -18.35 7.20
CA ALA A 29 -23.41 -19.48 6.28
C ALA A 29 -22.59 -19.30 4.99
N LYS A 30 -22.50 -18.07 4.45
CA LYS A 30 -21.73 -17.80 3.24
C LYS A 30 -20.24 -18.02 3.51
N HIS A 31 -19.72 -17.42 4.58
CA HIS A 31 -18.30 -17.51 4.91
C HIS A 31 -17.90 -18.91 5.37
N GLN A 32 -18.80 -19.67 6.02
CA GLN A 32 -18.59 -21.09 6.30
C GLN A 32 -18.45 -21.92 5.01
N ALA A 33 -19.28 -21.65 3.99
CA ALA A 33 -19.20 -22.34 2.70
C ALA A 33 -17.89 -22.01 1.95
N ASP A 34 -17.44 -20.75 2.03
CA ASP A 34 -16.16 -20.34 1.44
C ASP A 34 -14.97 -21.09 2.10
N VAL A 35 -14.96 -21.23 3.42
CA VAL A 35 -13.96 -22.04 4.16
C VAL A 35 -14.00 -23.51 3.73
N GLN A 36 -15.19 -24.11 3.63
CA GLN A 36 -15.34 -25.50 3.21
C GLN A 36 -14.82 -25.71 1.79
N LYS A 37 -15.17 -24.80 0.87
CA LYS A 37 -14.70 -24.84 -0.52
C LYS A 37 -13.17 -24.78 -0.59
N LEU A 38 -12.56 -23.84 0.10
CA LEU A 38 -11.10 -23.68 0.12
C LEU A 38 -10.41 -24.91 0.74
N SER A 39 -10.96 -25.47 1.82
CA SER A 39 -10.39 -26.64 2.50
C SER A 39 -10.38 -27.91 1.63
N ALA A 40 -11.25 -27.98 0.62
CA ALA A 40 -11.31 -29.08 -0.33
C ALA A 40 -10.33 -28.93 -1.51
N LEU A 41 -9.61 -27.80 -1.61
CA LEU A 41 -8.68 -27.50 -2.69
C LEU A 41 -7.23 -27.60 -2.22
N SER A 42 -6.30 -27.77 -3.16
CA SER A 42 -4.86 -27.81 -2.88
C SER A 42 -4.05 -27.29 -4.07
N GLY A 43 -2.81 -26.86 -3.80
CA GLY A 43 -1.87 -26.36 -4.81
C GLY A 43 -2.46 -25.22 -5.65
N ASP A 44 -2.17 -25.20 -6.95
CA ASP A 44 -2.60 -24.14 -7.88
C ASP A 44 -4.12 -23.87 -7.87
N LYS A 45 -4.95 -24.90 -7.61
CA LYS A 45 -6.40 -24.74 -7.53
C LYS A 45 -6.80 -23.93 -6.28
N PHE A 46 -6.15 -24.21 -5.15
CA PHE A 46 -6.33 -23.45 -3.92
C PHE A 46 -5.90 -22.01 -4.12
N ASP A 47 -4.67 -21.79 -4.61
CA ASP A 47 -4.12 -20.44 -4.80
C ASP A 47 -5.02 -19.58 -5.69
N LYS A 48 -5.51 -20.15 -6.80
CA LYS A 48 -6.38 -19.43 -7.73
C LYS A 48 -7.72 -19.05 -7.08
N GLU A 49 -8.35 -19.98 -6.37
CA GLU A 49 -9.62 -19.73 -5.70
C GLU A 49 -9.46 -18.71 -4.58
N TYR A 50 -8.45 -18.89 -3.73
CA TYR A 50 -8.16 -18.00 -2.61
C TYR A 50 -7.88 -16.57 -3.07
N VAL A 51 -7.01 -16.37 -4.05
CA VAL A 51 -6.72 -15.03 -4.58
C VAL A 51 -7.96 -14.40 -5.23
N GLY A 52 -8.77 -15.20 -5.93
CA GLY A 52 -10.04 -14.72 -6.50
C GLY A 52 -11.01 -14.21 -5.43
N MET A 53 -11.19 -14.98 -4.35
CA MET A 53 -12.01 -14.60 -3.20
C MET A 53 -11.46 -13.35 -2.51
N MET A 54 -10.15 -13.30 -2.23
CA MET A 54 -9.51 -12.16 -1.56
C MET A 54 -9.68 -10.86 -2.36
N ILE A 55 -9.57 -10.88 -3.70
CA ILE A 55 -9.83 -9.68 -4.52
C ILE A 55 -11.28 -9.22 -4.39
N LYS A 56 -12.23 -10.16 -4.41
CA LYS A 56 -13.65 -9.84 -4.31
C LYS A 56 -13.96 -9.21 -2.95
N ASP A 57 -13.58 -9.89 -1.87
CA ASP A 57 -13.88 -9.46 -0.50
C ASP A 57 -13.21 -8.12 -0.20
N HIS A 58 -11.94 -7.92 -0.58
CA HIS A 58 -11.27 -6.64 -0.34
C HIS A 58 -11.84 -5.48 -1.16
N LYS A 59 -12.45 -5.73 -2.33
CA LYS A 59 -13.19 -4.68 -3.06
C LYS A 59 -14.46 -4.28 -2.33
N GLU A 60 -15.20 -5.26 -1.82
CA GLU A 60 -16.42 -5.04 -1.02
C GLU A 60 -16.07 -4.28 0.27
N ASP A 61 -14.99 -4.67 0.96
CA ASP A 61 -14.49 -3.99 2.15
C ASP A 61 -14.05 -2.56 1.87
N VAL A 62 -13.24 -2.31 0.82
CA VAL A 62 -12.85 -0.94 0.45
C VAL A 62 -14.09 -0.06 0.24
N ALA A 63 -15.11 -0.57 -0.45
CA ALA A 63 -16.34 0.17 -0.67
C ALA A 63 -17.11 0.45 0.64
N ALA A 64 -17.21 -0.55 1.52
CA ALA A 64 -17.87 -0.42 2.82
C ALA A 64 -17.14 0.59 3.73
N PHE A 65 -15.81 0.47 3.86
CA PHE A 65 -14.99 1.37 4.66
C PHE A 65 -14.98 2.80 4.09
N GLN A 66 -14.98 2.96 2.76
CA GLN A 66 -15.07 4.28 2.14
C GLN A 66 -16.43 4.93 2.39
N LYS A 67 -17.52 4.17 2.27
CA LYS A 67 -18.87 4.67 2.58
C LYS A 67 -18.98 5.10 4.04
N GLU A 68 -18.52 4.27 4.97
CA GLU A 68 -18.59 4.55 6.40
C GLU A 68 -17.70 5.73 6.80
N SER A 69 -16.46 5.77 6.30
CA SER A 69 -15.53 6.87 6.59
C SER A 69 -15.99 8.22 6.04
N ALA A 70 -16.74 8.25 4.93
CA ALA A 70 -17.27 9.48 4.36
C ALA A 70 -18.60 9.91 5.00
N GLY A 71 -19.54 8.97 5.13
CA GLY A 71 -20.95 9.26 5.43
C GLY A 71 -21.50 8.61 6.70
N GLY A 72 -20.66 7.91 7.49
CA GLY A 72 -21.06 7.29 8.74
C GLY A 72 -21.60 8.30 9.76
N ALA A 73 -22.63 7.88 10.51
CA ALA A 73 -23.28 8.72 11.51
C ALA A 73 -22.59 8.64 12.88
N ASP A 74 -22.08 7.45 13.24
CA ASP A 74 -21.37 7.25 14.49
C ASP A 74 -19.91 7.69 14.34
N ALA A 75 -19.48 8.66 15.15
CA ALA A 75 -18.16 9.27 15.03
C ALA A 75 -17.00 8.28 15.27
N ASP A 76 -17.18 7.31 16.18
CA ASP A 76 -16.14 6.33 16.52
C ASP A 76 -16.01 5.29 15.40
N ILE A 77 -17.13 4.84 14.85
CA ILE A 77 -17.15 3.90 13.72
C ILE A 77 -16.60 4.56 12.45
N LYS A 78 -16.98 5.83 12.20
CA LYS A 78 -16.43 6.63 11.10
C LYS A 78 -14.91 6.78 11.22
N SER A 79 -14.41 7.08 12.41
CA SER A 79 -12.97 7.21 12.69
C SER A 79 -12.24 5.87 12.51
N PHE A 80 -12.81 4.77 13.01
CA PHE A 80 -12.28 3.43 12.79
C PHE A 80 -12.18 3.10 11.28
N ALA A 81 -13.25 3.36 10.53
CA ALA A 81 -13.26 3.12 9.09
C ALA A 81 -12.21 3.96 8.36
N ALA A 82 -12.09 5.25 8.71
CA ALA A 82 -11.13 6.17 8.10
C ALA A 82 -9.67 5.75 8.34
N ARG A 83 -9.34 5.28 9.56
CA ARG A 83 -7.97 4.82 9.90
C ARG A 83 -7.61 3.49 9.24
N THR A 84 -8.59 2.64 9.00
CA THR A 84 -8.37 1.27 8.47
C THR A 84 -8.39 1.23 6.95
N LEU A 85 -9.15 2.12 6.29
CA LEU A 85 -9.33 2.15 4.85
C LEU A 85 -8.01 2.11 4.03
N PRO A 86 -6.96 2.90 4.35
CA PRO A 86 -5.72 2.86 3.57
C PRO A 86 -5.05 1.47 3.58
N VAL A 87 -5.12 0.76 4.71
CA VAL A 87 -4.54 -0.58 4.86
C VAL A 87 -5.27 -1.59 3.98
N VAL A 88 -6.61 -1.55 3.96
CA VAL A 88 -7.42 -2.45 3.11
C VAL A 88 -7.21 -2.14 1.62
N GLN A 89 -7.03 -0.87 1.26
CA GLN A 89 -6.67 -0.46 -0.11
C GLN A 89 -5.30 -1.02 -0.53
N ASP A 90 -4.29 -0.93 0.34
CA ASP A 90 -2.96 -1.47 0.08
C ASP A 90 -3.00 -3.00 -0.06
N HIS A 91 -3.77 -3.67 0.80
CA HIS A 91 -4.03 -5.10 0.72
C HIS A 91 -4.64 -5.51 -0.62
N LEU A 92 -5.69 -4.81 -1.07
CA LEU A 92 -6.31 -5.05 -2.38
C LEU A 92 -5.27 -4.95 -3.52
N GLN A 93 -4.44 -3.90 -3.49
CA GLN A 93 -3.38 -3.75 -4.50
C GLN A 93 -2.35 -4.89 -4.45
N MET A 94 -1.96 -5.33 -3.25
CA MET A 94 -1.04 -6.45 -3.10
C MET A 94 -1.62 -7.74 -3.69
N ILE A 95 -2.90 -8.04 -3.40
CA ILE A 95 -3.57 -9.24 -3.94
C ILE A 95 -3.69 -9.15 -5.47
N GLN A 96 -4.02 -7.99 -6.03
CA GLN A 96 -4.07 -7.79 -7.49
C GLN A 96 -2.70 -8.06 -8.15
N ARG A 97 -1.60 -7.57 -7.54
CA ARG A 97 -0.25 -7.87 -8.02
C ARG A 97 0.08 -9.36 -7.96
N ILE A 98 -0.39 -10.07 -6.93
CA ILE A 98 -0.23 -11.53 -6.81
C ILE A 98 -0.98 -12.22 -7.96
N HIS A 99 -2.24 -11.85 -8.18
CA HIS A 99 -3.06 -12.37 -9.27
C HIS A 99 -2.38 -12.21 -10.64
N ASP A 100 -1.85 -11.03 -10.93
CA ASP A 100 -1.19 -10.75 -12.21
C ASP A 100 0.08 -11.58 -12.37
N LYS A 101 0.88 -11.71 -11.30
CA LYS A 101 2.05 -12.61 -11.29
C LYS A 101 1.66 -14.07 -11.52
N MET A 102 0.54 -14.55 -10.97
CA MET A 102 0.05 -15.90 -11.22
C MET A 102 -0.34 -16.10 -12.69
N ALA A 103 -0.99 -15.10 -13.31
CA ALA A 103 -1.34 -15.13 -14.72
C ALA A 103 -0.08 -15.18 -15.62
N LEU A 104 0.94 -14.38 -15.30
CA LEU A 104 2.23 -14.38 -16.00
C LEU A 104 2.97 -15.70 -15.87
N ARG A 105 2.98 -16.33 -14.68
CA ARG A 105 3.59 -17.65 -14.46
C ARG A 105 2.94 -18.73 -15.34
N LYS A 106 1.61 -18.70 -15.47
CA LYS A 106 0.88 -19.61 -16.36
C LYS A 106 1.24 -19.40 -17.84
N SER A 107 1.45 -18.15 -18.26
CA SER A 107 1.85 -17.81 -19.63
C SER A 107 3.31 -18.19 -19.92
N GLY A 108 4.21 -18.02 -18.95
CA GLY A 108 5.63 -18.40 -19.07
C GLY A 108 5.87 -19.91 -19.14
N ASN A 109 5.01 -20.72 -18.51
CA ASN A 109 5.05 -22.19 -18.59
C ASN A 109 4.54 -22.75 -19.94
N LEU A 110 4.11 -21.90 -20.88
CA LEU A 110 3.63 -22.31 -22.21
C LEU A 110 4.72 -22.26 -23.31
N LYS A 111 6.00 -22.07 -22.96
CA LYS A 111 7.15 -22.02 -23.89
C LYS A 111 8.27 -23.03 -23.62
N THR A 112 7.95 -24.28 -23.26
CA THR A 112 8.95 -25.36 -23.18
C THR A 112 8.52 -26.67 -23.84
N THR A 113 7.78 -26.60 -24.95
CA THR A 113 7.57 -27.75 -25.84
C THR A 113 7.50 -27.29 -27.29
N THR A 114 8.65 -27.16 -27.96
CA THR A 114 8.88 -27.42 -29.39
C THR A 114 10.31 -27.02 -29.76
N ASN A 115 11.21 -28.00 -29.80
CA ASN A 115 12.01 -28.35 -30.98
C ASN A 115 13.21 -29.21 -30.54
N ALA A 116 12.99 -30.52 -30.45
CA ALA A 116 14.07 -31.50 -30.50
C ALA A 116 14.16 -32.01 -31.94
N ASN A 117 14.91 -31.32 -32.80
CA ASN A 117 15.73 -31.96 -33.81
C ASN A 117 16.88 -31.04 -34.27
N ALA A 118 18.02 -31.68 -34.50
CA ALA A 118 19.37 -31.18 -34.63
C ALA A 118 19.61 -30.17 -35.78
N GLY A 119 20.57 -29.29 -35.54
CA GLY A 119 21.21 -28.45 -36.55
C GLY A 119 22.42 -27.74 -35.96
N ALA A 120 23.61 -28.20 -36.34
CA ALA A 120 24.92 -27.80 -35.86
C ALA A 120 25.21 -26.28 -35.82
N GLY A 121 26.08 -25.88 -34.89
CA GLY A 121 27.11 -24.88 -35.17
C GLY A 121 27.09 -23.59 -34.36
N MET A 122 28.28 -23.24 -33.87
CA MET A 122 28.75 -21.94 -33.40
C MET A 122 28.22 -21.41 -32.07
N GLY A 123 29.10 -21.45 -31.07
CA GLY A 123 28.93 -20.74 -29.81
C GLY A 123 29.20 -19.24 -29.91
N ALA A 124 28.71 -18.53 -28.92
CA ALA A 124 29.31 -17.30 -28.41
C ALA A 124 28.71 -16.98 -27.03
N ASN A 125 29.59 -17.02 -26.04
CA ASN A 125 29.52 -16.33 -24.75
C ASN A 125 28.89 -14.92 -24.85
N MET A 126 27.84 -14.65 -24.06
CA MET A 126 27.44 -13.27 -23.71
C MET A 126 26.97 -13.20 -22.25
N ASN A 127 27.95 -12.97 -21.37
CA ASN A 127 27.78 -12.19 -20.15
C ASN A 127 27.77 -10.70 -20.54
N SER A 128 26.67 -9.98 -20.31
CA SER A 128 26.69 -8.52 -20.30
C SER A 128 25.64 -7.95 -19.34
N ASN A 129 26.12 -7.71 -18.13
CA ASN A 129 25.80 -6.60 -17.25
C ASN A 129 25.31 -5.34 -18.02
N MET A 130 24.07 -4.93 -17.81
CA MET A 130 23.56 -3.61 -18.22
C MET A 130 23.33 -2.75 -16.97
N ASN A 131 24.40 -2.05 -16.58
CA ASN A 131 24.33 -0.77 -15.90
C ASN A 131 24.51 0.31 -16.97
N SER A 132 23.46 1.10 -17.25
CA SER A 132 23.58 2.32 -18.03
C SER A 132 22.70 3.41 -17.44
N ASN A 133 23.31 4.12 -16.50
CA ASN A 133 23.17 5.53 -16.21
C ASN A 133 23.02 6.38 -17.49
N MET A 134 21.94 7.15 -17.60
CA MET A 134 21.87 8.34 -18.46
C MET A 134 21.29 9.51 -17.66
N ASN A 135 22.20 10.17 -16.95
CA ASN A 135 22.14 11.56 -16.55
C ASN A 135 22.37 12.43 -17.81
N SER A 136 21.36 13.21 -18.21
CA SER A 136 21.50 14.30 -19.19
C SER A 136 21.13 15.63 -18.54
N ASN A 137 22.11 16.30 -17.95
CA ASN A 137 22.00 17.71 -17.59
C ASN A 137 23.32 18.45 -17.79
N ALA A 138 23.44 19.12 -18.94
CA ALA A 138 24.35 20.23 -19.24
C ALA A 138 23.92 20.76 -20.62
N GLY A 139 23.72 22.03 -20.92
CA GLY A 139 23.75 23.35 -20.27
C GLY A 139 23.10 24.30 -21.30
N GLY A 140 22.77 25.57 -21.08
CA GLY A 140 22.91 26.51 -20.00
C GLY A 140 22.19 27.79 -20.44
N ASN A 141 21.80 28.64 -19.50
CA ASN A 141 21.61 30.06 -19.80
C ASN A 141 21.83 30.88 -18.52
N MET A 142 22.92 31.64 -18.53
CA MET A 142 23.30 32.57 -17.48
C MET A 142 22.50 33.87 -17.69
N ASN A 143 21.71 34.29 -16.71
CA ASN A 143 21.29 35.68 -16.61
C ASN A 143 21.90 36.31 -15.35
N SER A 144 22.75 37.30 -15.59
CA SER A 144 23.57 38.03 -14.63
C SER A 144 22.74 38.98 -13.76
N ASN A 145 22.79 38.78 -12.44
CA ASN A 145 22.29 39.75 -11.47
C ASN A 145 23.41 40.73 -11.11
N ARG A 146 23.33 41.97 -11.61
CA ARG A 146 24.26 43.07 -11.31
C ARG A 146 23.51 44.32 -10.87
N GLY A 147 23.34 44.45 -9.55
CA GLY A 147 23.43 45.70 -8.77
C GLY A 147 22.31 46.74 -8.86
N LYS A 148 21.72 47.08 -7.70
CA LYS A 148 21.64 48.45 -7.14
C LYS A 148 21.04 48.46 -5.71
N SER A 149 21.84 48.97 -4.77
CA SER A 149 21.56 49.81 -3.58
C SER A 149 20.10 49.98 -3.10
N ASN A 150 19.77 49.63 -1.85
CA ASN A 150 19.93 50.42 -0.61
C ASN A 150 18.67 51.25 -0.25
N LYS A 151 17.96 50.87 0.84
CA LYS A 151 17.60 51.74 2.00
C LYS A 151 16.46 51.17 2.88
N ASN A 152 16.72 51.14 4.20
CA ASN A 152 15.81 51.58 5.28
C ASN A 152 14.62 50.64 5.62
N LYS A 153 14.38 50.15 6.85
CA LYS A 153 14.50 50.71 8.21
C LYS A 153 14.66 49.57 9.22
N ASN A 154 15.61 49.65 10.15
CA ASN A 154 15.58 48.89 11.40
C ASN A 154 15.63 49.91 12.55
N SER A 155 14.50 50.09 13.23
CA SER A 155 14.39 50.89 14.45
C SER A 155 14.38 49.93 15.63
N ASN A 156 15.49 49.86 16.37
CA ASN A 156 15.48 49.31 17.72
C ASN A 156 16.35 50.20 18.61
N THR A 157 15.71 51.22 19.19
CA THR A 157 16.15 51.90 20.42
C THR A 157 15.88 50.92 21.56
N GLY A 158 16.88 50.41 22.29
CA GLY A 158 17.66 51.20 23.23
C GLY A 158 16.92 51.28 24.56
N SER A 159 17.13 50.30 25.45
CA SER A 159 16.95 50.46 26.90
C SER A 159 17.83 49.44 27.63
N ASN A 160 18.81 50.01 28.33
CA ASN A 160 19.85 49.40 29.13
C ASN A 160 19.55 49.73 30.60
N ALA A 161 19.43 48.72 31.46
CA ALA A 161 19.56 48.76 32.92
C ALA A 161 19.64 47.29 33.37
N ASN A 162 20.79 46.69 33.72
CA ASN A 162 21.80 46.93 34.76
C ASN A 162 21.33 46.73 36.22
N SER A 163 21.84 45.63 36.81
CA SER A 163 22.08 45.28 38.24
C SER A 163 20.88 45.22 39.20
N ASN A 164 20.52 44.10 39.83
CA ASN A 164 21.23 43.21 40.77
C ASN A 164 21.76 43.89 42.05
N SER A 165 21.01 43.81 43.16
CA SER A 165 21.53 43.68 44.53
C SER A 165 20.41 43.54 45.58
N ASN A 166 20.49 42.45 46.35
CA ASN A 166 19.98 42.15 47.71
C ASN A 166 19.29 43.28 48.52
N MET A 167 18.13 42.96 49.09
CA MET A 167 17.93 42.69 50.54
C MET A 167 16.56 42.04 50.77
#